data_AF-A0A6M3XR46-F1
#
_entry.id   AF-A0A6M3XR46-F1
#
_cell.length_a   1.000
_cell.length_b   1.000
_cell.length_c   1.000
_cell.angle_alpha   90.00
_cell.angle_beta   90.00
_cell.angle_gamma   90.00
#
_symmetry.space_group_name_H-M   'P 1'
#
loop_
_entity.id
_entity.type
_entity.pdbx_description
1 polymer ?
#
loop_
_entity_poly.entity_id
_entity_poly.type
_entity_poly.pdbx_seq_one_letter_code
_entity_poly.pdbx_strand_id
1 'polypeptide(L)'
;MPNETVTQEKTIYKTFRAEIKEIDAQAGIINMVIPMSTGAEDRDEEVIEPAAFKKWLKEFMKRPILLSSHMYGDLRKQIGEFKGLKVTDEGLMAQGLEYYIGRGNDEADWGFYLASRGMAAFSVGFIPKKWEPIDEEKD
;
A
#
# COMPACT_ATOMS: atom_id res chain seq x y z
N MET A 1 -6.86 40.64 31.65
CA MET A 1 -6.94 40.12 30.27
C MET A 1 -6.69 38.62 30.38
N PRO A 2 -7.54 37.75 29.80
CA PRO A 2 -7.43 36.30 29.99
C PRO A 2 -6.23 35.74 29.21
N ASN A 3 -5.57 34.75 29.82
CA ASN A 3 -4.46 33.98 29.28
C ASN A 3 -5.03 32.91 28.34
N GLU A 4 -4.85 33.05 27.04
CA GLU A 4 -5.19 31.99 26.08
C GLU A 4 -4.14 30.89 26.18
N THR A 5 -4.58 29.70 26.59
CA THR A 5 -3.74 28.50 26.64
C THR A 5 -3.83 27.86 25.27
N VAL A 6 -2.85 28.11 24.41
CA VAL A 6 -2.73 27.44 23.10
C VAL A 6 -2.47 25.97 23.36
N THR A 7 -3.47 25.13 23.11
CA THR A 7 -3.33 23.68 23.19
C THR A 7 -2.66 23.25 21.89
N GLN A 8 -1.36 22.95 21.93
CA GLN A 8 -0.68 22.39 20.76
C GLN A 8 -1.28 21.02 20.47
N GLU A 9 -1.99 20.91 19.34
CA GLU A 9 -2.45 19.62 18.84
C GLU A 9 -1.24 18.74 18.55
N LYS A 10 -1.17 17.60 19.23
CA LYS A 10 -0.07 16.66 19.08
C LYS A 10 -0.36 15.79 17.86
N THR A 11 0.36 16.02 16.75
CA THR A 11 0.29 15.19 15.55
C THR A 11 0.52 13.71 15.91
N ILE A 12 -0.45 12.85 15.60
CA ILE A 12 -0.37 11.40 15.84
C ILE A 12 0.01 10.71 14.54
N TYR A 13 1.24 10.22 14.46
CA TYR A 13 1.68 9.39 13.34
C TYR A 13 1.22 7.94 13.54
N LYS A 14 0.38 7.43 12.64
CA LYS A 14 -0.02 6.02 12.62
C LYS A 14 0.79 5.28 11.56
N THR A 15 1.51 4.24 11.98
CA THR A 15 2.19 3.32 11.06
C THR A 15 1.44 1.99 11.06
N PHE A 16 0.94 1.58 9.90
CA PHE A 16 0.30 0.29 9.74
C PHE A 16 1.36 -0.73 9.31
N ARG A 17 1.59 -1.74 10.14
CA ARG A 17 2.50 -2.84 9.83
C ARG A 17 1.72 -3.98 9.20
N ALA A 18 2.29 -4.63 8.19
CA ALA A 18 1.71 -5.84 7.63
C ALA A 18 1.66 -6.95 8.70
N GLU A 19 0.53 -7.65 8.79
CA GLU A 19 0.39 -8.82 9.65
C GLU A 19 0.67 -10.08 8.81
N ILE A 20 1.81 -10.73 9.10
CA ILE A 20 2.20 -11.99 8.45
C ILE A 20 1.41 -13.12 9.09
N LYS A 21 0.61 -13.84 8.29
CA LYS A 21 -0.10 -15.04 8.75
C LYS A 21 0.68 -16.31 8.48
N GLU A 22 1.27 -16.41 7.29
CA GLU A 22 2.01 -17.59 6.84
C GLU A 22 3.00 -17.20 5.73
N ILE A 23 4.12 -17.92 5.65
CA ILE A 23 5.15 -17.76 4.62
C ILE A 23 5.44 -19.14 4.03
N ASP A 24 5.28 -19.27 2.72
CA ASP A 24 5.83 -20.39 1.95
C ASP A 24 7.10 -19.91 1.23
N ALA A 25 8.24 -20.20 1.83
CA ALA A 25 9.54 -19.78 1.33
C ALA A 25 9.97 -20.50 0.05
N GLN A 26 9.40 -21.67 -0.27
CA GLN A 26 9.72 -22.38 -1.51
C GLN A 26 8.93 -21.82 -2.70
N ALA A 27 7.66 -21.48 -2.46
CA ALA A 27 6.79 -20.90 -3.48
C ALA A 27 6.91 -19.37 -3.60
N GLY A 28 7.62 -18.70 -2.67
CA GLY A 28 7.71 -17.25 -2.64
C GLY A 28 6.41 -16.57 -2.21
N ILE A 29 5.55 -17.30 -1.49
CA ILE A 29 4.22 -16.82 -1.09
C ILE A 29 4.29 -16.23 0.31
N ILE A 30 3.70 -15.06 0.47
CA ILE A 30 3.46 -14.44 1.77
C ILE A 30 1.97 -14.21 1.92
N ASN A 31 1.34 -14.98 2.79
CA ASN A 31 -0.04 -14.80 3.18
C ASN A 31 -0.11 -13.73 4.26
N MET A 32 -0.45 -12.51 3.84
CA MET A 32 -0.61 -11.36 4.72
C MET A 32 -1.83 -10.53 4.31
N VAL A 33 -2.39 -9.85 5.31
CA VAL A 33 -3.33 -8.74 5.08
C VAL A 33 -2.53 -7.46 5.17
N ILE A 34 -2.45 -6.72 4.07
CA ILE A 34 -1.72 -5.45 4.01
C ILE A 34 -2.73 -4.34 3.73
N PRO A 35 -2.81 -3.30 4.57
CA PRO A 35 -3.49 -2.07 4.19
C PRO A 35 -2.63 -1.34 3.16
N MET A 36 -2.95 -1.53 1.88
CA MET A 36 -2.23 -0.92 0.75
C MET A 36 -2.52 0.58 0.64
N SER A 37 -3.73 0.97 1.03
CA SER A 37 -4.21 2.34 1.13
C SER A 37 -5.35 2.32 2.14
N THR A 38 -5.39 3.27 3.06
CA THR A 38 -6.52 3.44 3.98
C THR A 38 -7.28 4.71 3.64
N GLY A 39 -8.55 4.82 4.04
CA GLY A 39 -9.31 6.08 3.94
C GLY A 39 -8.91 7.13 5.00
N ALA A 40 -7.70 7.02 5.54
CA ALA A 40 -7.15 8.00 6.48
C ALA A 40 -6.30 8.99 5.69
N GLU A 41 -6.21 10.22 6.19
CA GLU A 41 -5.31 11.23 5.69
C GLU A 41 -3.86 10.73 5.73
N ASP A 42 -3.15 10.92 4.62
CA ASP A 42 -1.75 10.54 4.51
C ASP A 42 -0.81 11.68 4.94
N ARG A 43 0.49 11.51 4.68
CA ARG A 43 1.51 12.49 5.11
C ARG A 43 1.49 13.79 4.29
N ASP A 44 0.85 13.75 3.14
CA ASP A 44 0.74 14.85 2.19
C ASP A 44 -0.65 15.51 2.30
N GLU A 45 -1.37 15.23 3.40
CA GLU A 45 -2.72 15.75 3.69
C GLU A 45 -3.75 15.32 2.64
N GLU A 46 -3.54 14.17 1.99
CA GLU A 46 -4.44 13.62 0.99
C GLU A 46 -5.26 12.43 1.53
N VAL A 47 -6.47 12.26 1.00
CA VAL A 47 -7.32 11.09 1.26
C VAL A 47 -7.67 10.39 -0.05
N ILE A 48 -7.33 9.11 -0.16
CA ILE A 48 -7.84 8.26 -1.25
C ILE A 48 -9.07 7.51 -0.75
N GLU A 49 -10.24 7.91 -1.24
CA GLU A 49 -11.49 7.20 -0.91
C GLU A 49 -11.42 5.72 -1.31
N PRO A 50 -11.82 4.77 -0.43
CA PRO A 50 -11.84 3.35 -0.77
C PRO A 50 -12.68 3.04 -2.03
N ALA A 51 -13.73 3.83 -2.28
CA ALA A 51 -14.58 3.71 -3.45
C ALA A 51 -13.83 3.92 -4.78
N ALA A 52 -12.75 4.70 -4.79
CA ALA A 52 -11.94 4.99 -5.98
C ALA A 52 -11.36 3.72 -6.63
N PHE A 53 -11.07 2.69 -5.83
CA PHE A 53 -10.50 1.43 -6.32
C PHE A 53 -11.54 0.50 -6.97
N LYS A 54 -12.82 0.57 -6.55
CA LYS A 54 -13.85 -0.43 -6.91
C LYS A 54 -14.02 -0.61 -8.41
N LYS A 55 -13.99 0.48 -9.17
CA LYS A 55 -14.23 0.47 -10.63
C LYS A 55 -13.15 -0.29 -11.40
N TRP A 56 -11.88 -0.12 -11.02
CA TRP A 56 -10.75 -0.61 -11.79
C TRP A 56 -10.09 -1.84 -11.19
N LEU A 57 -10.43 -2.20 -9.94
CA LEU A 57 -9.83 -3.34 -9.27
C LEU A 57 -10.00 -4.64 -10.07
N LYS A 58 -11.19 -4.90 -10.62
CA LYS A 58 -11.43 -6.08 -11.46
C LYS A 58 -10.53 -6.12 -12.70
N GLU A 59 -10.23 -4.95 -13.29
CA GLU A 59 -9.35 -4.87 -14.45
C GLU A 59 -7.90 -5.09 -14.05
N PHE A 60 -7.44 -4.45 -12.97
CA PHE A 60 -6.11 -4.66 -12.41
C PHE A 60 -5.86 -6.12 -12.06
N MET A 61 -6.83 -6.79 -11.43
CA MET A 61 -6.72 -8.20 -11.03
C MET A 61 -6.60 -9.18 -12.21
N LYS A 62 -6.77 -8.74 -13.47
CA LYS A 62 -6.40 -9.56 -14.63
C LYS A 62 -4.87 -9.70 -14.79
N ARG A 63 -4.11 -8.73 -14.28
CA ARG A 63 -2.63 -8.66 -14.30
C ARG A 63 -2.12 -7.93 -13.04
N PRO A 64 -2.23 -8.54 -11.85
CA PRO A 64 -2.01 -7.86 -10.58
C PRO A 64 -0.52 -7.78 -10.21
N ILE A 65 0.27 -7.14 -11.04
CA ILE A 65 1.73 -7.10 -10.89
C ILE A 65 2.13 -6.31 -9.64
N LEU A 66 3.05 -6.89 -8.86
CA LEU A 66 3.81 -6.19 -7.83
C LEU A 66 5.04 -5.57 -8.50
N LEU A 67 5.04 -4.25 -8.57
CA LEU A 67 6.12 -3.47 -9.16
C LEU A 67 7.03 -2.89 -8.07
N SER A 68 8.33 -3.07 -8.23
CA SER A 68 9.32 -2.48 -7.33
C SER A 68 9.38 -0.96 -7.50
N SER A 69 9.10 -0.24 -6.40
CA SER A 69 9.31 1.21 -6.24
C SER A 69 8.80 2.09 -7.40
N HIS A 70 7.63 1.77 -7.98
CA HIS A 70 7.06 2.48 -9.14
C HIS A 70 8.01 2.58 -10.35
N MET A 71 8.93 1.63 -10.51
CA MET A 71 9.91 1.65 -11.61
C MET A 71 9.35 0.97 -12.87
N TYR A 72 8.68 1.74 -13.72
CA TYR A 72 8.03 1.23 -14.94
C TYR A 72 8.99 0.99 -16.13
N GLY A 73 10.25 1.44 -16.03
CA GLY A 73 11.20 1.43 -17.15
C GLY A 73 11.98 0.14 -17.36
N ASP A 74 11.87 -0.85 -16.46
CA ASP A 74 12.60 -2.13 -16.55
C ASP A 74 11.66 -3.29 -16.23
N LEU A 75 11.58 -4.27 -17.15
CA LEU A 75 10.72 -5.45 -17.01
C LEU A 75 11.03 -6.27 -15.76
N ARG A 76 12.29 -6.26 -15.29
CA ARG A 76 12.72 -6.99 -14.08
C ARG A 76 12.19 -6.35 -12.79
N LYS A 77 11.61 -5.14 -12.87
CA LYS A 77 10.98 -4.49 -11.70
C LYS A 77 9.61 -5.08 -11.38
N GLN A 78 9.08 -5.95 -12.25
CA GLN A 78 7.96 -6.81 -11.93
C GLN A 78 8.47 -7.95 -11.06
N ILE A 79 8.38 -7.76 -9.75
CA ILE A 79 9.02 -8.63 -8.74
C ILE A 79 8.06 -9.67 -8.16
N GLY A 80 6.78 -9.63 -8.55
CA GLY A 80 5.77 -10.56 -8.09
C GLY A 80 4.38 -10.17 -8.57
N GLU A 81 3.38 -10.72 -7.89
CA GLU A 81 1.96 -10.44 -8.12
C GLU A 81 1.12 -10.57 -6.85
N PHE A 82 0.01 -9.84 -6.80
CA PHE A 82 -1.00 -9.97 -5.75
C PHE A 82 -1.94 -11.14 -6.05
N LYS A 83 -2.17 -12.01 -5.08
CA LYS A 83 -3.11 -13.14 -5.21
C LYS A 83 -4.55 -12.74 -4.95
N GLY A 84 -4.75 -11.72 -4.13
CA GLY A 84 -6.05 -11.15 -3.88
C GLY A 84 -5.91 -9.69 -3.46
N LEU A 85 -6.86 -8.88 -3.91
CA LEU A 85 -7.07 -7.54 -3.42
C LEU A 85 -8.55 -7.37 -3.13
N LYS A 86 -8.88 -6.68 -2.05
CA LYS A 86 -10.25 -6.42 -1.62
C LYS A 86 -10.39 -4.97 -1.18
N VAL A 87 -11.38 -4.28 -1.72
CA VAL A 87 -11.83 -3.00 -1.16
C VAL A 87 -12.72 -3.30 0.03
N THR A 88 -12.41 -2.68 1.17
CA THR A 88 -13.23 -2.66 2.39
C THR A 88 -13.59 -1.21 2.71
N ASP A 89 -14.34 -1.01 3.79
CA ASP A 89 -14.69 0.35 4.24
C ASP A 89 -13.46 1.08 4.80
N GLU A 90 -12.45 0.34 5.27
CA GLU A 90 -11.18 0.88 5.76
C GLU A 90 -10.19 1.25 4.64
N GLY A 91 -10.33 0.66 3.44
CA GLY A 91 -9.39 0.90 2.35
C GLY A 91 -9.20 -0.26 1.37
N LEU A 92 -8.03 -0.31 0.73
CA LEU A 92 -7.60 -1.40 -0.15
C LEU A 92 -6.72 -2.38 0.63
N MET A 93 -7.17 -3.62 0.72
CA MET A 93 -6.49 -4.69 1.44
C MET A 93 -5.92 -5.70 0.46
N ALA A 94 -4.63 -6.02 0.57
CA ALA A 94 -4.05 -7.17 -0.11
C ALA A 94 -4.29 -8.45 0.68
N GLN A 95 -4.49 -9.55 -0.03
CA GLN A 95 -4.66 -10.90 0.51
C GLN A 95 -3.71 -11.83 -0.24
N GLY A 96 -2.51 -11.96 0.30
CA GLY A 96 -1.49 -12.81 -0.29
C GLY A 96 -0.71 -12.16 -1.45
N LEU A 97 0.59 -12.45 -1.45
CA LEU A 97 1.55 -12.02 -2.45
C LEU A 97 2.35 -13.24 -2.90
N GLU A 98 2.68 -13.30 -4.19
CA GLU A 98 3.71 -14.21 -4.68
C GLU A 98 4.85 -13.37 -5.27
N TYR A 99 6.05 -13.60 -4.78
CA TYR A 99 7.27 -13.01 -5.31
C TYR A 99 7.90 -13.97 -6.32
N TYR A 100 8.46 -13.43 -7.40
CA TYR A 100 9.13 -14.21 -8.45
C TYR A 100 10.57 -14.58 -8.05
N ILE A 101 10.72 -15.27 -6.92
CA ILE A 101 12.01 -15.66 -6.34
C ILE A 101 12.72 -16.76 -7.16
N GLY A 102 14.05 -16.81 -7.08
CA GLY A 102 14.86 -17.85 -7.71
C GLY A 102 14.88 -17.81 -9.25
N ARG A 103 14.47 -16.68 -9.85
CA ARG A 103 14.43 -16.47 -11.31
C ARG A 103 15.64 -15.70 -11.85
N GLY A 104 16.66 -15.47 -11.02
CA GLY A 104 17.82 -14.63 -11.37
C GLY A 104 17.52 -13.13 -11.30
N ASN A 105 16.56 -12.74 -10.47
CA ASN A 105 16.19 -11.35 -10.22
C ASN A 105 16.38 -11.05 -8.73
N ASP A 106 17.59 -10.62 -8.36
CA ASP A 106 17.98 -10.38 -6.97
C ASP A 106 17.01 -9.41 -6.25
N GLU A 107 16.36 -8.50 -6.96
CA GLU A 107 15.40 -7.58 -6.38
C GLU A 107 14.10 -8.26 -5.95
N ALA A 108 13.64 -9.27 -6.68
CA ALA A 108 12.52 -10.09 -6.26
C ALA A 108 12.89 -10.95 -5.05
N ASP A 109 14.10 -11.51 -5.04
CA ASP A 109 14.62 -12.31 -3.92
C ASP A 109 14.76 -11.45 -2.65
N TRP A 110 15.34 -10.25 -2.76
CA TRP A 110 15.44 -9.30 -1.65
C TRP A 110 14.08 -8.76 -1.22
N GLY A 111 13.18 -8.48 -2.17
CA GLY A 111 11.80 -8.07 -1.89
C GLY A 111 11.08 -9.08 -1.01
N PHE A 112 11.13 -10.36 -1.40
CA PHE A 112 10.56 -11.46 -0.61
C PHE A 112 11.21 -11.56 0.77
N TYR A 113 12.54 -11.48 0.85
CA TYR A 113 13.26 -11.55 2.12
C TYR A 113 12.92 -10.42 3.09
N LEU A 114 12.68 -9.20 2.60
CA LEU A 114 12.23 -8.09 3.44
C LEU A 114 10.77 -8.24 3.84
N ALA A 115 9.91 -8.64 2.91
CA ALA A 115 8.48 -8.83 3.15
C ALA A 115 8.21 -9.96 4.17
N SER A 116 8.96 -11.07 4.09
CA SER A 116 8.87 -12.18 5.04
C SER A 116 9.31 -11.80 6.46
N ARG A 117 9.96 -10.64 6.63
CA ARG A 117 10.36 -10.08 7.92
C ARG A 117 9.51 -8.89 8.34
N GLY A 118 8.42 -8.61 7.62
CA GLY A 118 7.50 -7.51 7.92
C GLY A 118 8.12 -6.14 7.67
N MET A 119 9.19 -6.08 6.86
CA MET A 119 9.94 -4.85 6.55
C MET A 119 9.57 -4.25 5.19
N ALA A 120 8.74 -4.93 4.40
CA ALA A 120 8.26 -4.38 3.14
C ALA A 120 7.22 -3.29 3.38
N ALA A 121 7.38 -2.18 2.66
CA ALA A 121 6.37 -1.14 2.52
C ALA A 121 5.70 -1.28 1.16
N PHE A 122 4.40 -1.03 1.12
CA PHE A 122 3.61 -1.11 -0.09
C PHE A 122 2.97 0.24 -0.37
N SER A 123 2.88 0.59 -1.65
CA SER A 123 2.24 1.80 -2.12
C SER A 123 1.39 1.46 -3.33
N VAL A 124 0.36 2.28 -3.58
CA VAL A 124 -0.50 2.18 -4.75
C VAL A 124 -0.20 3.37 -5.64
N GLY A 125 0.17 3.10 -6.90
CA GLY A 125 0.32 4.15 -7.89
C GLY A 125 -1.06 4.67 -8.23
N PHE A 126 -1.37 5.89 -7.82
CA PHE A 126 -2.68 6.50 -7.99
C PHE A 126 -2.57 7.77 -8.83
N ILE A 127 -3.42 7.88 -9.85
CA ILE A 127 -3.53 9.09 -10.68
C ILE A 127 -5.00 9.49 -10.66
N PRO A 128 -5.38 10.54 -9.89
CA PRO A 128 -6.77 10.95 -9.80
C PRO A 128 -7.26 11.51 -11.13
N LYS A 129 -8.49 11.17 -11.52
CA LYS A 129 -9.19 11.83 -12.63
C LYS A 129 -9.89 13.12 -12.20
N LYS A 130 -10.27 13.17 -10.92
CA LYS A 130 -10.92 14.29 -10.23
C LYS A 130 -10.45 14.25 -8.78
N TRP A 131 -10.32 15.42 -8.19
CA TRP A 131 -9.97 15.64 -6.79
C TRP A 131 -10.64 16.94 -6.35
N GLU A 132 -10.87 17.07 -5.05
CA GLU A 132 -11.37 18.29 -4.43
C GLU A 132 -10.36 18.67 -3.34
N PRO A 133 -10.05 19.97 -3.16
CA PRO A 133 -9.23 20.40 -2.05
C PRO A 133 -9.96 20.06 -0.75
N ILE A 134 -9.21 19.70 0.28
CA ILE A 134 -9.72 19.77 1.64
C ILE A 134 -9.85 21.27 1.93
N ASP A 135 -11.07 21.76 2.18
CA ASP A 135 -11.28 23.15 2.55
C ASP A 135 -10.48 23.41 3.84
N GLU A 136 -9.41 24.20 3.74
CA GLU A 136 -8.75 24.78 4.91
C GLU A 136 -9.78 25.69 5.58
N GLU A 137 -10.40 25.24 6.69
CA GLU A 137 -10.93 26.21 7.65
C GLU A 137 -9.76 27.11 8.05
N LYS A 138 -9.83 28.35 7.60
CA LYS A 138 -8.90 29.41 7.99
C LYS A 138 -9.09 29.66 9.49
N ASP A 139 -8.21 29.10 10.29
CA ASP A 139 -7.95 29.59 11.65
C ASP A 139 -7.18 30.92 11.61
#